data_AF-A0A973BDD8-F1
#
_entry.id   AF-A0A973BDD8-F1
#
_cell.length_a   1.000
_cell.length_b   1.000
_cell.length_c   1.000
_cell.angle_alpha   90.00
_cell.angle_beta   90.00
_cell.angle_gamma   90.00
#
_symmetry.space_group_name_H-M   'P 1'
#
loop_
_entity.id
_entity.type
_entity.pdbx_description
1 polymer ?
#
loop_
_entity_poly.entity_id
_entity_poly.type
_entity_poly.pdbx_seq_one_letter_code
_entity_poly.pdbx_strand_id
1 'polypeptide(L)'
;MKITEANIEAVNSLLKDRSPEEIINFVLENANEPIVTTNFRPYEANILHACTQVRSDIKVIWCDTGYNTPQTYRHAEELKELLHLNIL
;
A
#
# COMPACT_ATOMS: atom_id res chain seq x y z
N MET A 1 -19.36 2.06 -4.11
CA MET A 1 -19.93 0.97 -3.27
C MET A 1 -19.18 0.91 -1.95
N LYS A 2 -19.83 1.16 -0.80
CA LYS A 2 -19.15 1.02 0.50
C LYS A 2 -18.85 -0.47 0.74
N ILE A 3 -17.57 -0.81 0.92
CA ILE A 3 -17.17 -2.16 1.33
C ILE A 3 -17.64 -2.38 2.76
N THR A 4 -18.42 -3.43 3.00
CA THR A 4 -18.97 -3.80 4.30
C THR A 4 -18.81 -5.30 4.52
N GLU A 5 -18.95 -5.76 5.76
CA GLU A 5 -18.93 -7.20 6.07
C GLU A 5 -19.96 -7.97 5.25
N ALA A 6 -21.13 -7.37 5.01
CA ALA A 6 -22.21 -8.02 4.25
C ALA A 6 -21.89 -8.22 2.75
N ASN A 7 -20.91 -7.51 2.19
CA ASN A 7 -20.59 -7.58 0.75
C ASN A 7 -19.13 -7.98 0.45
N ILE A 8 -18.31 -8.26 1.47
CA ILE A 8 -16.88 -8.53 1.30
C ILE A 8 -16.61 -9.76 0.42
N GLU A 9 -17.42 -10.81 0.52
CA GLU A 9 -17.26 -12.01 -0.31
C GLU A 9 -17.52 -11.75 -1.80
N ALA A 10 -18.52 -10.92 -2.10
CA ALA A 10 -18.84 -10.51 -3.46
C ALA A 10 -17.73 -9.63 -4.04
N VAL A 11 -17.19 -8.70 -3.23
CA VAL A 11 -16.05 -7.86 -3.63
C VAL A 11 -14.80 -8.71 -3.89
N ASN A 12 -14.48 -9.65 -2.99
CA ASN A 12 -13.35 -10.56 -3.19
C ASN A 12 -13.49 -11.40 -4.46
N SER A 13 -14.69 -11.89 -4.75
CA SER A 13 -14.97 -12.65 -5.97
C SER A 13 -14.83 -11.78 -7.23
N LEU A 14 -15.30 -10.53 -7.19
CA LEU A 14 -15.18 -9.56 -8.28
C LEU A 14 -13.71 -9.22 -8.61
N LEU A 15 -12.86 -9.13 -7.59
CA LEU A 15 -11.47 -8.69 -7.70
C LEU A 15 -10.47 -9.83 -7.93
N LYS A 16 -10.87 -11.08 -7.76
CA LYS A 16 -9.98 -12.25 -7.78
C LYS A 16 -9.08 -12.34 -9.01
N ASP A 17 -9.63 -12.07 -10.19
CA ASP A 17 -8.94 -12.21 -11.49
C ASP A 17 -8.56 -10.85 -12.09
N ARG A 18 -8.61 -9.77 -11.29
CA ARG A 18 -8.27 -8.41 -11.70
C ARG A 18 -6.77 -8.14 -11.58
N SER A 19 -6.28 -7.20 -12.38
CA SER A 19 -4.90 -6.75 -12.28
C SER A 19 -4.67 -6.00 -10.96
N PRO A 20 -3.42 -5.93 -10.45
CA PRO A 20 -3.11 -5.15 -9.26
C PRO A 20 -3.56 -3.68 -9.37
N GLU A 21 -3.40 -3.06 -10.54
CA GLU A 21 -3.82 -1.69 -10.81
C GLU A 21 -5.35 -1.54 -10.71
N GLU A 22 -6.12 -2.48 -11.28
CA GLU A 22 -7.59 -2.48 -11.17
C GLU A 22 -8.04 -2.64 -9.71
N ILE A 23 -7.39 -3.51 -8.94
CA ILE A 23 -7.69 -3.73 -7.52
C ILE A 23 -7.41 -2.44 -6.71
N ILE A 24 -6.25 -1.82 -6.91
CA ILE A 24 -5.87 -0.60 -6.22
C ILE A 24 -6.84 0.54 -6.56
N ASN A 25 -7.14 0.76 -7.83
CA ASN A 25 -8.12 1.77 -8.26
C ASN A 25 -9.48 1.55 -7.59
N PHE A 26 -10.00 0.32 -7.65
CA PHE A 26 -11.27 -0.02 -7.00
C PHE A 26 -11.27 0.31 -5.51
N VAL A 27 -10.22 -0.06 -4.78
CA VAL A 27 -10.14 0.22 -3.33
C VAL A 27 -10.06 1.73 -3.09
N LEU A 28 -9.26 2.47 -3.85
CA LEU A 28 -9.06 3.91 -3.67
C LEU A 28 -10.31 4.75 -3.99
N GLU A 29 -11.16 4.30 -4.90
CA GLU A 29 -12.46 4.93 -5.20
C GLU A 29 -13.50 4.71 -4.08
N ASN A 30 -13.36 3.63 -3.32
CA ASN A 30 -14.35 3.21 -2.33
C ASN A 30 -13.92 3.43 -0.86
N ALA A 31 -12.64 3.74 -0.63
CA ALA A 31 -12.09 4.06 0.67
C ALA A 31 -12.28 5.54 1.03
N ASN A 32 -12.59 5.82 2.31
CA ASN A 32 -12.71 7.20 2.80
C ASN A 32 -11.33 7.84 3.04
N GLU A 33 -10.45 7.13 3.73
CA GLU A 33 -9.09 7.58 4.03
C GLU A 33 -8.11 6.41 3.82
N PRO A 34 -7.73 6.11 2.57
CA PRO A 34 -6.86 4.99 2.28
C PRO A 34 -5.44 5.26 2.77
N ILE A 35 -4.84 4.23 3.34
CA ILE A 35 -3.45 4.19 3.80
C ILE A 35 -2.79 2.92 3.27
N VAL A 36 -1.47 2.95 3.11
CA VAL A 36 -0.66 1.76 2.85
C VAL A 36 0.25 1.58 4.05
N THR A 37 0.27 0.39 4.63
CA THR A 37 1.23 0.07 5.69
C THR A 37 2.40 -0.70 5.08
N THR A 38 3.60 -0.51 5.63
CA THR A 38 4.77 -1.25 5.18
C THR A 38 5.71 -1.58 6.32
N ASN A 39 6.46 -2.67 6.17
CA ASN A 39 7.57 -3.03 7.02
C ASN A 39 8.92 -3.08 6.26
N PHE A 40 8.94 -2.59 5.03
CA PHE A 40 10.12 -2.59 4.14
C PHE A 40 10.78 -3.96 3.94
N ARG A 41 9.99 -5.04 3.93
CA ARG A 41 10.43 -6.38 3.53
C ARG A 41 10.52 -6.51 2.00
N PRO A 42 11.16 -7.58 1.47
CA PRO A 42 11.50 -7.67 0.05
C PRO A 42 10.37 -7.44 -0.97
N TYR A 43 9.11 -7.75 -0.62
CA TYR A 43 7.97 -7.57 -1.54
C TYR A 43 7.26 -6.22 -1.39
N GLU A 44 7.54 -5.48 -0.33
CA GLU A 44 6.88 -4.21 -0.03
C GLU A 44 7.19 -3.16 -1.09
N ALA A 45 8.41 -3.16 -1.65
CA ALA A 45 8.80 -2.25 -2.73
C ALA A 45 7.82 -2.31 -3.92
N ASN A 46 7.34 -3.51 -4.28
CA ASN A 46 6.40 -3.69 -5.38
C ASN A 46 5.02 -3.12 -5.05
N ILE A 47 4.55 -3.33 -3.82
CA ILE A 47 3.24 -2.84 -3.35
C ILE A 47 3.27 -1.31 -3.27
N LEU A 48 4.31 -0.75 -2.64
CA LEU A 48 4.52 0.69 -2.54
C LEU A 48 4.58 1.34 -3.92
N HIS A 49 5.36 0.76 -4.84
CA HIS A 49 5.43 1.24 -6.22
C HIS A 49 4.07 1.18 -6.91
N ALA A 50 3.37 0.05 -6.87
CA ALA A 50 2.06 -0.10 -7.49
C ALA A 50 1.03 0.91 -6.94
N CYS A 51 1.02 1.13 -5.62
CA CYS A 51 0.15 2.13 -5.02
C CYS A 51 0.51 3.56 -5.41
N THR A 52 1.81 3.92 -5.46
CA THR A 52 2.24 5.27 -5.84
C THR A 52 2.04 5.57 -7.32
N GLN A 53 2.03 4.55 -8.19
CA GLN A 53 1.63 4.73 -9.60
C GLN A 53 0.16 5.14 -9.75
N VAL A 54 -0.73 4.66 -8.88
CA VAL A 54 -2.16 4.99 -8.93
C VAL A 54 -2.47 6.28 -8.15
N ARG A 55 -1.85 6.46 -6.97
CA ARG A 55 -2.00 7.65 -6.13
C ARG A 55 -0.66 8.01 -5.50
N SER A 56 0.02 9.00 -6.08
CA SER A 56 1.38 9.39 -5.68
C SER A 56 1.49 9.98 -4.27
N ASP A 57 0.40 10.55 -3.73
CA ASP A 57 0.36 11.18 -2.41
C ASP A 57 -0.21 10.28 -1.30
N ILE A 58 -0.42 8.99 -1.59
CA ILE A 58 -1.00 8.03 -0.63
C ILE A 58 -0.16 7.97 0.65
N LYS A 59 -0.85 8.04 1.79
CA LYS A 59 -0.22 7.99 3.11
C LYS A 59 0.40 6.60 3.33
N VAL A 60 1.70 6.57 3.61
CA VAL A 60 2.43 5.35 3.94
C VAL A 60 2.74 5.35 5.44
N ILE A 61 2.34 4.30 6.15
CA ILE A 61 2.62 4.14 7.57
C ILE A 61 3.68 3.07 7.76
N TRP A 62 4.78 3.45 8.41
CA TRP A 62 5.80 2.52 8.86
C TRP A 62 5.88 2.51 10.39
N CYS A 63 5.46 1.40 10.99
CA CYS A 63 5.58 1.21 12.44
C CYS A 63 7.01 0.78 12.79
N ASP A 64 7.89 1.74 13.07
CA ASP A 64 9.24 1.44 13.56
C ASP A 64 9.19 0.92 15.01
N THR A 65 9.65 -0.32 15.20
CA THR A 65 9.70 -0.96 16.52
C THR A 65 10.94 -0.57 17.32
N GLY A 66 11.92 0.08 16.69
CA GLY A 66 13.24 0.36 17.28
C GLY A 66 14.22 -0.82 17.24
N TYR A 67 13.81 -1.97 16.69
CA TYR A 67 14.65 -3.18 16.55
C TYR A 67 14.99 -3.52 15.09
N ASN A 68 14.70 -2.61 14.15
CA ASN A 68 15.05 -2.79 12.75
C ASN A 68 16.57 -2.77 12.58
N THR A 69 17.07 -3.53 11.60
CA THR A 69 18.51 -3.52 11.29
C THR A 69 18.91 -2.22 10.59
N PRO A 70 20.17 -1.76 10.71
CA PRO A 70 20.67 -0.61 9.94
C PRO A 70 20.44 -0.74 8.42
N GLN A 71 20.44 -1.97 7.89
CA GLN A 71 20.13 -2.28 6.50
C GLN A 71 18.67 -1.98 6.15
N THR A 72 17.73 -2.31 7.06
CA THR A 72 16.30 -2.00 6.90
C THR A 72 16.09 -0.49 6.83
N TYR A 73 16.72 0.27 7.73
CA TYR A 73 16.63 1.74 7.71
C TYR A 73 17.15 2.33 6.40
N ARG A 74 18.33 1.89 5.94
CA ARG A 74 18.87 2.36 4.66
C ARG A 74 17.95 2.03 3.49
N HIS A 75 17.42 0.81 3.45
CA HIS A 75 16.48 0.40 2.40
C HIS A 75 15.18 1.21 2.43
N ALA A 76 14.65 1.51 3.62
CA ALA A 76 13.46 2.34 3.78
C ALA A 76 13.68 3.78 3.25
N GLU A 77 14.80 4.41 3.62
CA GLU A 77 15.15 5.74 3.11
C GLU A 77 15.40 5.75 1.59
N GLU A 78 16.10 4.73 1.07
CA GLU A 78 16.31 4.58 -0.39
C GLU A 78 14.98 4.47 -1.14
N LEU A 79 14.04 3.66 -0.66
CA LEU A 79 12.72 3.52 -1.28
C LEU A 79 11.86 4.78 -1.13
N LYS A 80 11.94 5.46 0.01
CA LYS A 80 11.26 6.72 0.25
C LYS A 80 11.63 7.76 -0.80
N GLU A 81 12.93 7.93 -1.06
CA GLU A 81 13.44 8.86 -2.06
C GLU A 81 13.08 8.41 -3.49
N LEU A 82 13.28 7.12 -3.80
CA LEU A 82 13.04 6.58 -5.15
C LEU A 82 11.57 6.65 -5.57
N LEU A 83 10.65 6.38 -4.64
CA LEU A 83 9.21 6.32 -4.91
C LEU A 83 8.45 7.57 -4.47
N HIS A 84 9.16 8.59 -3.94
CA HIS A 84 8.60 9.82 -3.39
C HIS A 84 7.50 9.56 -2.34
N LEU A 85 7.77 8.65 -1.41
CA LEU A 85 6.76 8.18 -0.44
C LEU A 85 6.37 9.27 0.57
N ASN A 86 5.06 9.42 0.80
CA ASN A 86 4.49 10.23 1.87
C ASN A 86 4.45 9.41 3.18
N ILE A 87 5.62 9.22 3.81
CA ILE A 87 5.75 8.47 5.06
C ILE A 87 5.31 9.32 6.26
N LEU A 88 4.46 8.73 7.12
CA LEU A 88 3.99 9.28 8.39
C LEU A 88 4.68 8.63 9.59
#